data_AF-A0A6G7BNM1-F1
#
_entry.id   AF-A0A6G7BNM1-F1
#
_cell.length_a   1.000
_cell.length_b   1.000
_cell.length_c   1.000
_cell.angle_alpha   90.00
_cell.angle_beta   90.00
_cell.angle_gamma   90.00
#
_symmetry.space_group_name_H-M   'P 1'
#
loop_
_entity.id
_entity.type
_entity.pdbx_description
1 polymer ?
#
loop_
_entity_poly.entity_id
_entity_poly.type
_entity_poly.pdbx_seq_one_letter_code
_entity_poly.pdbx_strand_id
1 'polypeptide(L)'
;MGINKKCRETGKVIFASWIEARLVMLDLKWNYLFKRDRTGRRIKHRQGRPIQRRAYFCTYCRGYHLTKWEKSNFNSYTEKKWRRDKGEENREI
;
A
#
# COMPACT_ATOMS: atom_id res chain seq x y z
N MET A 1 11.89 16.38 8.73
CA MET A 1 11.01 15.22 8.49
C MET A 1 11.22 14.25 9.65
N GLY A 2 10.21 14.08 10.51
CA GLY A 2 10.33 13.28 11.73
C GLY A 2 10.68 11.82 11.46
N ILE A 3 11.34 11.18 12.42
CA ILE A 3 11.73 9.76 12.37
C ILE A 3 10.48 8.94 12.03
N ASN A 4 10.45 8.37 10.82
CA ASN A 4 9.37 7.53 10.35
C ASN A 4 9.30 6.26 11.22
N LYS A 5 8.53 6.30 12.31
CA LYS A 5 8.27 5.13 13.15
C LYS A 5 7.64 4.04 12.29
N LYS A 6 8.20 2.83 12.35
CA LYS A 6 7.66 1.66 11.65
C LYS A 6 6.78 0.85 12.59
N CYS A 7 5.70 0.31 12.06
CA CYS A 7 4.84 -0.63 12.76
C CYS A 7 5.58 -1.96 12.94
N ARG A 8 5.64 -2.46 14.18
CA ARG A 8 6.28 -3.73 14.51
C ARG A 8 5.66 -4.92 13.77
N GLU A 9 4.33 -4.96 13.70
CA GLU A 9 3.58 -6.07 13.08
C GLU A 9 3.65 -6.09 11.56
N THR A 10 3.56 -4.92 10.92
CA THR A 10 3.47 -4.83 9.46
C THR A 10 4.77 -4.41 8.79
N GLY A 11 5.75 -3.91 9.54
CA GLY A 11 7.00 -3.31 9.03
C GLY A 11 6.81 -1.99 8.28
N LYS A 12 5.56 -1.49 8.17
CA LYS A 12 5.21 -0.29 7.39
C LYS A 12 5.41 0.99 8.18
N VAL A 13 5.65 2.09 7.46
CA VAL A 13 5.69 3.43 8.06
C VAL A 13 4.32 3.78 8.63
N ILE A 14 4.33 4.29 9.87
CA ILE A 14 3.15 4.75 10.58
C ILE A 14 2.93 6.23 10.26
N PHE A 15 1.76 6.55 9.74
CA PHE A 15 1.27 7.93 9.60
C PHE A 15 0.28 8.23 10.73
N ALA A 16 0.36 9.43 11.31
CA ALA A 16 -0.49 9.81 12.44
C ALA A 16 -1.93 10.08 11.97
N SER A 17 -2.09 10.60 10.75
CA SER A 17 -3.40 10.87 10.17
C SER A 17 -3.57 10.27 8.77
N TRP A 18 -4.83 10.07 8.37
CA TRP A 18 -5.17 9.63 7.03
C TRP A 18 -4.78 10.66 5.96
N ILE A 19 -4.90 11.95 6.28
CA ILE A 19 -4.54 13.06 5.39
C ILE A 19 -3.03 13.03 5.13
N GLU A 20 -2.21 12.91 6.18
CA GLU A 20 -0.76 12.79 6.07
C GLU A 20 -0.36 11.61 5.18
N ALA A 21 -0.97 10.44 5.39
CA ALA A 21 -0.73 9.28 4.54
C ALA A 21 -1.08 9.55 3.06
N ARG A 22 -2.18 10.25 2.78
CA ARG A 22 -2.54 10.62 1.39
C ARG A 22 -1.59 11.65 0.79
N LEU A 23 -1.13 12.63 1.56
CA LEU A 23 -0.16 13.61 1.09
C LEU A 23 1.15 12.93 0.69
N VAL A 24 1.66 12.01 1.53
CA VAL A 24 2.86 11.22 1.18
C VAL A 24 2.61 10.34 -0.05
N MET A 25 1.42 9.76 -0.21
CA MET A 25 1.09 9.00 -1.41
C MET A 25 1.08 9.88 -2.68
N LEU A 26 0.56 11.11 -2.60
CA LEU A 26 0.57 12.07 -3.70
C LEU A 26 2.00 12.51 -4.02
N ASP A 27 2.79 12.82 -3.00
CA ASP A 27 4.20 13.18 -3.13
C ASP A 27 5.01 12.07 -3.80
N LEU A 28 4.83 10.80 -3.40
CA LEU A 28 5.45 9.65 -4.06
C LEU A 28 5.07 9.53 -5.55
N LYS A 29 3.81 9.83 -5.89
CA LYS A 29 3.32 9.81 -7.28
C LYS A 29 3.90 10.96 -8.09
N TRP A 30 3.93 12.16 -7.53
CA TRP A 30 4.46 13.36 -8.18
C TRP A 30 5.97 13.29 -8.35
N ASN A 31 6.69 12.94 -7.29
CA ASN A 31 8.14 12.72 -7.36
C ASN A 31 8.51 11.68 -8.41
N TYR A 32 7.70 10.64 -8.62
CA TYR A 32 7.95 9.69 -9.70
C TYR A 32 7.76 10.28 -11.11
N LEU A 33 6.78 11.17 -11.29
CA LEU A 33 6.55 11.82 -12.60
C LEU A 33 7.73 12.70 -13.02
N PHE A 34 8.36 13.36 -12.06
CA PHE A 34 9.49 14.26 -12.30
C PHE A 34 10.86 13.59 -12.17
N LYS A 35 10.94 12.40 -11.56
CA LYS A 35 12.20 11.67 -11.41
C LYS A 35 12.72 11.16 -12.75
N ARG A 36 14.01 11.42 -12.96
CA ARG A 36 14.85 10.80 -13.98
C ARG A 36 15.64 9.65 -13.33
N ASP A 37 16.00 8.65 -14.12
CA ASP A 37 16.91 7.59 -13.69
C ASP A 37 18.28 8.17 -13.28
N ARG A 38 19.11 7.38 -12.60
CA ARG A 38 20.49 7.78 -12.20
C ARG A 38 21.35 8.23 -13.39
N THR A 39 20.97 7.85 -14.61
CA THR A 39 21.61 8.24 -15.89
C THR A 39 20.96 9.47 -16.55
N GLY A 40 20.00 10.12 -15.89
CA GLY A 40 19.28 11.29 -16.40
C GLY A 40 18.17 10.98 -17.41
N ARG A 41 17.88 9.70 -17.69
CA ARG A 41 16.83 9.29 -18.63
C ARG A 41 15.45 9.33 -17.98
N ARG A 42 14.41 9.58 -18.79
CA ARG A 42 13.01 9.52 -18.32
C ARG A 42 12.66 8.08 -17.94
N ILE A 43 12.16 7.89 -16.73
CA ILE A 43 11.70 6.58 -16.25
C ILE A 43 10.47 6.16 -17.07
N LYS A 44 10.51 4.95 -17.66
CA LYS A 44 9.40 4.42 -18.48
C LYS A 44 8.14 4.17 -17.61
N HIS A 45 6.96 4.37 -18.20
CA HIS A 45 5.64 4.33 -17.54
C HIS A 45 5.28 3.04 -16.76
N ARG A 46 6.12 2.00 -16.78
CA ARG A 46 5.89 0.72 -16.08
C ARG A 46 7.09 0.23 -15.24
N GLN A 47 8.20 0.97 -15.21
CA GLN A 47 9.41 0.58 -14.49
C GLN A 47 9.53 1.42 -13.21
N GLY A 48 9.13 0.85 -12.07
CA GLY A 48 9.42 1.43 -10.76
C GLY A 48 8.41 2.47 -10.21
N ARG A 49 7.23 2.65 -10.82
CA ARG A 49 6.20 3.52 -10.24
C ARG A 49 5.78 2.98 -8.87
N PRO A 50 5.82 3.79 -7.79
CA PRO A 50 5.37 3.33 -6.48
C PRO A 50 3.89 2.96 -6.57
N ILE A 51 3.58 1.67 -6.38
CA ILE A 51 2.21 1.11 -6.52
C ILE A 51 1.37 1.41 -5.28
N GLN A 52 1.69 2.40 -4.44
CA GLN A 52 0.87 2.70 -3.26
C GLN A 52 -0.48 3.29 -3.72
N ARG A 53 -1.57 2.55 -3.49
CA ARG A 53 -2.93 2.86 -3.98
C ARG A 53 -3.86 3.37 -2.89
N ARG A 54 -3.74 2.89 -1.66
CA ARG A 54 -4.68 3.20 -0.57
C ARG A 54 -3.95 3.42 0.76
N ALA A 55 -4.48 4.33 1.60
CA ALA A 55 -4.15 4.41 3.02
C ALA A 55 -5.21 3.65 3.83
N TYR A 56 -4.79 2.86 4.81
CA TYR A 56 -5.70 2.11 5.69
C TYR A 56 -5.28 2.22 7.14
N PHE A 57 -6.26 2.18 8.04
CA PHE A 57 -6.02 2.19 9.48
C PHE A 57 -5.51 0.82 9.94
N CYS A 58 -4.49 0.82 10.79
CA CYS A 58 -3.93 -0.36 11.42
C CYS A 58 -4.31 -0.38 12.90
N THR A 59 -4.99 -1.44 13.31
CA THR A 59 -5.46 -1.64 14.69
C THR A 59 -4.30 -1.83 15.69
N TYR A 60 -3.18 -2.43 15.27
CA TYR A 60 -2.03 -2.71 16.13
C TYR A 60 -1.25 -1.45 16.53
N CYS A 61 -0.94 -0.57 15.58
CA CYS A 61 -0.19 0.66 15.86
C CYS A 61 -1.09 1.90 16.05
N ARG A 62 -2.41 1.74 15.89
CA ARG A 62 -3.41 2.82 15.92
C ARG A 62 -3.11 3.98 14.97
N GLY A 63 -2.39 3.72 13.89
CA GLY A 63 -2.02 4.69 12.86
C GLY A 63 -2.44 4.26 11.46
N TYR A 64 -2.07 5.04 10.45
CA TYR A 64 -2.39 4.79 9.06
C TYR A 64 -1.17 4.26 8.31
N HIS A 65 -1.38 3.27 7.43
CA HIS A 65 -0.34 2.70 6.56
C HIS A 65 -0.73 2.79 5.10
N LEU A 66 0.27 2.82 4.22
CA LEU A 66 0.08 2.70 2.78
C LEU A 66 0.04 1.24 2.32
N THR A 67 -0.76 0.97 1.30
CA THR A 67 -0.86 -0.35 0.68
C THR A 67 -0.95 -0.26 -0.83
N LYS A 68 -0.44 -1.31 -1.49
CA LYS A 68 -0.56 -1.50 -2.95
C LYS A 68 -1.93 -1.97 -3.41
N TRP A 69 -2.77 -2.42 -2.48
CA TRP A 69 -4.05 -3.02 -2.75
C TRP A 69 -5.16 -1.96 -2.84
N GLU A 70 -6.04 -2.11 -3.82
CA GLU A 70 -7.33 -1.43 -3.83
C GLU A 70 -8.30 -2.09 -2.85
N LYS A 71 -9.37 -1.38 -2.49
CA LYS A 71 -10.38 -1.90 -1.56
C LYS A 71 -11.04 -3.18 -2.11
N SER A 72 -11.35 -3.23 -3.40
CA SER A 72 -11.88 -4.40 -4.11
C SER A 72 -10.96 -5.60 -4.00
N ASN A 73 -9.68 -5.42 -4.34
CA ASN A 73 -8.69 -6.50 -4.31
C ASN A 73 -8.47 -7.02 -2.88
N PHE A 74 -8.48 -6.13 -1.88
CA PHE A 74 -8.42 -6.53 -0.48
C PHE A 74 -9.64 -7.36 -0.07
N ASN A 75 -10.85 -6.91 -0.44
CA ASN A 75 -12.10 -7.61 -0.11
C ASN A 75 -12.14 -9.01 -0.74
N SER A 76 -11.79 -9.13 -2.03
CA SER A 76 -11.72 -10.43 -2.71
C SER A 76 -10.68 -11.35 -2.06
N TYR A 77 -9.52 -10.82 -1.67
CA TYR A 77 -8.52 -11.60 -0.95
C TYR A 77 -9.03 -12.08 0.42
N THR A 78 -9.65 -11.19 1.21
CA THR A 78 -10.21 -11.56 2.52
C THR A 78 -11.34 -12.57 2.40
N GLU A 79 -12.19 -12.45 1.38
CA GLU A 79 -13.27 -13.39 1.12
C GLU A 79 -12.71 -14.76 0.74
N LYS A 80 -11.75 -14.83 -0.19
CA LYS A 80 -11.08 -16.08 -0.56
C LYS A 80 -10.38 -16.72 0.65
N LYS A 81 -9.69 -15.91 1.46
CA LYS A 81 -9.07 -16.39 2.70
C LYS A 81 -10.11 -16.95 3.66
N TRP A 82 -11.21 -16.23 3.87
CA TRP A 82 -12.29 -16.67 4.76
C TRP A 82 -12.95 -17.98 4.29
N ARG A 83 -13.22 -18.12 2.99
CA ARG A 83 -13.74 -19.38 2.41
C ARG A 83 -12.78 -20.55 2.60
N ARG A 84 -11.47 -20.33 2.40
CA ARG A 84 -10.44 -21.35 2.68
C ARG A 84 -10.38 -21.74 4.15
N ASP A 85 -10.39 -20.76 5.06
CA ASP A 85 -10.36 -21.00 6.51
C ASP A 85 -11.63 -21.76 6.99
N LYS A 86 -12.74 -21.65 6.24
CA LYS A 86 -13.98 -22.40 6.43
C LYS A 86 -14.01 -23.79 5.76
N GLY A 87 -12.97 -24.15 5.00
CA GLY A 87 -12.91 -25.42 4.28
C GLY A 87 -13.76 -25.48 3.01
N GLU A 88 -14.22 -24.34 2.50
CA GLU A 88 -15.06 -24.20 1.30
C GLU A 88 -14.20 -23.93 0.05
N GLU A 89 -13.11 -24.68 -0.14
CA GLU A 89 -12.37 -24.66 -1.41
C GLU A 89 -13.09 -25.62 -2.36
N ASN A 90 -13.88 -25.03 -3.26
CA ASN A 90 -14.77 -25.62 -4.26
C ASN A 90 -14.59 -27.13 -4.54
N ARG A 91 -15.68 -27.90 -4.32
CA ARG A 91 -15.99 -29.03 -5.20
C ARG A 91 -16.07 -28.49 -6.63
N GLU A 92 -15.15 -28.95 -7.47
CA GLU A 92 -15.13 -28.66 -8.90
C GLU A 92 -16.49 -29.05 -9.52
N ILE A 93 -17.06 -28.16 -10.34
CA ILE A 93 -18.08 -28.51 -11.35
C ILE A 93 -17.35 -28.52 -12.68
#